data_AF-A0A4V6N6V5-F1
#
_entry.id   AF-A0A4V6N6V5-F1
#
_cell.length_a   1.000
_cell.length_b   1.000
_cell.length_c   1.000
_cell.angle_alpha   90.00
_cell.angle_beta   90.00
_cell.angle_gamma   90.00
#
_symmetry.space_group_name_H-M   'P 1'
#
loop_
_entity.id
_entity.type
_entity.pdbx_description
1 polymer ?
#
loop_
_entity_poly.entity_id
_entity_poly.type
_entity_poly.pdbx_seq_one_letter_code
_entity_poly.pdbx_strand_id
1 'polypeptide(L)' 'MTARRFAPAIAGLLTGTAFLGLAAWLAFTMGGAEGGLGTDLTLYCLLTGSYGAWRILRSWMLWRQREENA' A
#
# COMPACT_ATOMS: atom_id res chain seq x y z
N MET A 1 26.59 -5.77 8.84
CA MET A 1 25.46 -5.51 9.78
C MET A 1 24.40 -4.54 9.20
N THR A 2 24.28 -4.41 7.88
CA THR A 2 23.50 -3.35 7.21
C THR A 2 22.07 -3.76 6.83
N ALA A 3 21.83 -5.04 6.46
CA ALA A 3 20.53 -5.49 5.95
C ALA A 3 19.38 -5.46 7.00
N ARG A 4 19.66 -5.76 8.28
CA ARG A 4 18.62 -5.75 9.34
C ARG A 4 18.06 -4.35 9.62
N ARG A 5 18.80 -3.28 9.30
CA ARG A 5 18.39 -1.89 9.57
C ARG A 5 17.40 -1.35 8.52
N PHE A 6 17.45 -1.84 7.29
CA PHE A 6 16.53 -1.46 6.20
C PHE A 6 15.29 -2.35 6.08
N ALA A 7 15.32 -3.53 6.73
CA ALA A 7 14.22 -4.48 6.74
C ALA A 7 12.82 -3.87 6.99
N PRO A 8 12.60 -2.96 7.96
CA PRO A 8 11.26 -2.42 8.21
C PRO A 8 10.77 -1.45 7.12
N ALA A 9 11.68 -0.68 6.52
CA ALA A 9 11.32 0.25 5.43
C ALA A 9 11.05 -0.50 4.12
N ILE A 10 11.90 -1.48 3.79
CA ILE A 10 11.71 -2.33 2.61
C ILE A 10 10.43 -3.17 2.75
N ALA A 11 10.20 -3.77 3.92
CA ALA A 11 8.98 -4.53 4.18
C ALA A 11 7.73 -3.65 4.05
N GLY A 12 7.76 -2.42 4.57
CA GLY A 12 6.63 -1.51 4.45
C GLY A 12 6.37 -1.05 3.01
N LEU A 13 7.43 -0.88 2.20
CA LEU A 13 7.30 -0.52 0.79
C LEU A 13 6.75 -1.69 -0.05
N LEU A 14 7.29 -2.91 0.12
CA LEU A 14 6.80 -4.13 -0.53
C LEU A 14 5.36 -4.46 -0.13
N THR A 15 5.03 -4.33 1.16
CA THR A 15 3.66 -4.54 1.63
C THR A 15 2.74 -3.50 1.01
N GLY A 16 3.13 -2.22 1.03
CA GLY A 16 2.31 -1.14 0.49
C GLY A 16 2.05 -1.26 -1.02
N THR A 17 3.07 -1.66 -1.79
CA THR A 17 2.91 -1.90 -3.24
C THR A 17 2.06 -3.13 -3.52
N ALA A 18 2.14 -4.20 -2.72
CA ALA A 18 1.26 -5.35 -2.85
C ALA A 18 -0.22 -4.98 -2.61
N PHE A 19 -0.50 -4.17 -1.58
CA PHE A 19 -1.85 -3.67 -1.30
C PHE A 19 -2.39 -2.75 -2.40
N LEU A 20 -1.55 -1.86 -2.95
CA LEU A 20 -1.92 -1.04 -4.11
C LEU A 20 -2.18 -1.90 -5.37
N GLY A 21 -1.33 -2.90 -5.61
CA GLY A 21 -1.50 -3.84 -6.71
C GLY A 21 -2.81 -4.63 -6.60
N LEU A 22 -3.15 -5.10 -5.40
CA LEU A 22 -4.42 -5.77 -5.13
C LEU A 22 -5.62 -4.83 -5.34
N ALA A 23 -5.54 -3.59 -4.86
CA ALA A 23 -6.60 -2.61 -5.06
C ALA A 23 -6.80 -2.28 -6.55
N ALA A 24 -5.72 -2.09 -7.31
CA ALA A 24 -5.77 -1.85 -8.75
C ALA A 24 -6.31 -3.07 -9.51
N TRP A 25 -5.88 -4.27 -9.13
CA TRP A 25 -6.38 -5.52 -9.70
C TRP A 25 -7.88 -5.70 -9.45
N LEU A 26 -8.35 -5.49 -8.23
CA LEU A 26 -9.77 -5.57 -7.88
C LEU A 26 -10.60 -4.53 -8.64
N ALA A 27 -10.12 -3.28 -8.70
CA ALA A 27 -10.79 -2.23 -9.46
C ALA A 27 -10.87 -2.56 -10.96
N PHE A 28 -9.82 -3.14 -11.54
CA PHE A 28 -9.79 -3.52 -12.95
C PHE A 28 -10.66 -4.77 -13.25
N THR A 29 -10.54 -5.81 -12.43
CA THR A 29 -11.23 -7.09 -12.65
C THR A 29 -12.72 -7.06 -12.32
N MET A 30 -13.11 -6.20 -11.37
CA MET A 30 -14.49 -6.12 -10.90
C MET A 30 -15.16 -4.78 -11.17
N GLY A 31 -14.53 -3.90 -11.97
CA GLY A 31 -15.10 -2.61 -12.39
C GLY A 31 -16.39 -2.69 -13.24
N GLY A 32 -16.84 -3.89 -13.59
CA GLY A 32 -18.12 -4.14 -14.26
C GLY A 32 -19.23 -4.72 -13.35
N ALA A 33 -19.01 -4.77 -12.03
CA ALA A 33 -20.03 -5.27 -11.10
C ALA A 33 -21.18 -4.26 -10.93
N GLU A 34 -22.36 -4.57 -11.46
CA GLU A 34 -23.56 -3.73 -11.33
C GLU A 34 -24.32 -3.99 -10.00
N GLY A 35 -24.96 -2.93 -9.48
CA GLY A 35 -25.77 -2.98 -8.26
C GLY A 35 -25.01 -2.61 -6.97
N GLY A 36 -25.61 -2.88 -5.81
CA GLY A 36 -25.05 -2.53 -4.49
C GLY A 36 -23.67 -3.15 -4.21
N LEU A 37 -23.37 -4.28 -4.87
CA LEU A 37 -22.06 -4.93 -4.80
C LEU A 37 -20.92 -4.05 -5.36
N GLY A 38 -21.20 -3.22 -6.37
CA GLY A 38 -20.21 -2.34 -6.98
C GLY A 38 -19.78 -1.19 -6.07
N THR A 39 -20.69 -0.67 -5.24
CA THR A 39 -20.37 0.37 -4.25
C THR A 39 -19.50 -0.18 -3.12
N ASP A 40 -19.86 -1.33 -2.57
CA ASP A 40 -19.08 -1.99 -1.51
C ASP A 40 -17.68 -2.37 -1.99
N LEU A 41 -17.59 -2.89 -3.22
CA LEU A 41 -16.33 -3.21 -3.86
C LEU A 41 -15.48 -1.96 -4.10
N THR A 42 -16.09 -0.85 -4.52
CA THR A 42 -15.39 0.43 -4.70
C THR A 42 -14.81 0.91 -3.36
N LEU A 43 -15.61 0.87 -2.29
CA LEU A 43 -15.16 1.22 -0.94
C LEU A 43 -14.02 0.30 -0.47
N TYR A 44 -14.12 -1.00 -0.75
CA TYR A 44 -13.10 -1.97 -0.41
C TYR A 44 -11.78 -1.71 -1.16
N CYS A 45 -11.84 -1.43 -2.45
CA CYS A 45 -10.68 -1.01 -3.26
C CYS A 45 -10.05 0.27 -2.73
N LEU A 46 -10.88 1.25 -2.36
CA LEU A 46 -10.42 2.54 -1.87
C LEU A 46 -9.71 2.40 -0.53
N LEU A 47 -10.29 1.65 0.43
CA LEU A 47 -9.66 1.35 1.72
C LEU A 47 -8.36 0.57 1.56
N THR A 48 -8.37 -0.47 0.71
CA THR A 48 -7.19 -1.31 0.44
C THR A 48 -6.06 -0.48 -0.19
N GLY A 49 -6.40 0.37 -1.16
CA GLY A 49 -5.46 1.26 -1.82
C GLY A 49 -4.90 2.34 -0.89
N SER A 50 -5.77 2.99 -0.09
CA SER A 50 -5.36 3.99 0.91
C SER A 50 -4.41 3.40 1.95
N TYR A 51 -4.67 2.17 2.42
CA TYR A 51 -3.77 1.48 3.35
C TYR A 51 -2.40 1.18 2.71
N GLY A 52 -2.39 0.73 1.46
CA GLY A 52 -1.16 0.52 0.69
C GLY A 52 -0.35 1.80 0.52
N ALA A 53 -1.00 2.90 0.13
CA ALA A 53 -0.38 4.22 -0.02
C ALA A 53 0.22 4.73 1.31
N TRP A 54 -0.51 4.61 2.42
CA TRP A 54 -0.03 4.99 3.74
C TRP A 54 1.22 4.20 4.15
N ARG A 55 1.27 2.89 3.88
CA ARG A 55 2.44 2.03 4.15
C ARG A 55 3.68 2.48 3.40
N ILE A 56 3.54 2.89 2.14
CA ILE A 56 4.64 3.43 1.33
C ILE A 56 5.13 4.75 1.91
N LEU A 57 4.21 5.70 2.18
CA LEU A 57 4.55 7.00 2.77
C LEU A 57 5.26 6.84 4.12
N ARG A 58 4.75 5.98 5.00
CA ARG A 58 5.38 5.70 6.29
C ARG A 58 6.78 5.12 6.14
N SER A 59 6.96 4.22 5.18
CA SER A 59 8.28 3.61 4.89
C SER A 59 9.28 4.64 4.38
N TRP A 60 8.80 5.57 3.54
CA TRP A 60 9.59 6.68 3.03
C TRP A 60 9.95 7.68 4.13
N MET A 61 9.02 8.02 5.04
CA MET A 61 9.31 8.84 6.22
C MET A 61 10.35 8.20 7.13
N LEU A 62 10.24 6.88 7.38
CA LEU A 62 11.22 6.13 8.17
C LEU A 62 12.60 6.06 7.51
N TRP A 63 12.65 6.09 6.18
CA TRP A 63 13.90 6.19 5.43
C TRP A 63 14.52 7.58 5.62
N ARG A 64 13.75 8.66 5.40
CA ARG A 64 14.21 10.05 5.57
C ARG A 64 14.70 10.36 6.97
N GLN A 65 13.96 9.96 8.01
CA GLN A 65 14.38 10.14 9.39
C GLN A 65 15.72 9.44 9.71
N ARG A 66 16.07 8.40 8.97
CA ARG A 66 17.36 7.71 9.15
C ARG A 66 18.50 8.38 8.39
N GLU A 67 18.24 9.06 7.28
CA GLU A 67 19.22 9.89 6.59
C GLU A 67 19.55 11.17 7.39
N GLU A 68 18.56 11.74 8.09
CA GLU A 68 18.77 12.92 8.95
C GLU A 68 19.51 12.61 10.27
N ASN A 69 19.49 11.34 10.73
CA ASN A 69 20.14 10.88 11.97
C ASN A 69 21.44 10.08 11.74
N ALA A 70 21.95 10.05 10.51
CA ALA A 70 23.20 9.37 10.12
C ALA A 70 24.32 10.38 9.92
#